data_AF-A0A254SMA8-F1
#
_entry.id   AF-A0A254SMA8-F1
#
_cell.length_a   1.000
_cell.length_b   1.000
_cell.length_c   1.000
_cell.angle_alpha   90.00
_cell.angle_beta   90.00
_cell.angle_gamma   90.00
#
_symmetry.space_group_name_H-M   'P 1'
#
loop_
_entity.id
_entity.type
_entity.pdbx_description
1 polymer ?
#
loop_
_entity_poly.entity_id
_entity_poly.type
_entity_poly.pdbx_seq_one_letter_code
_entity_poly.pdbx_strand_id
1 'polypeptide(L)'
;MNIRISDHAKQHMASCSITEQEVRDLFDEKIPVVKAYQSKEYEDCIEILAEISGKYCKIVYSYITNTVTTAFKLRKNQWLKLTK
;
A
#
# COMPACT_ATOMS: atom_id res chain seq x y z
N MET A 1 -9.52 -7.86 7.92
CA MET A 1 -10.42 -6.85 7.32
C MET A 1 -10.78 -7.27 5.89
N ASN A 2 -12.05 -7.20 5.45
CA ASN A 2 -12.40 -7.60 4.08
C ASN A 2 -12.22 -6.42 3.11
N ILE A 3 -10.97 -6.13 2.73
CA ILE A 3 -10.62 -5.09 1.77
C ILE A 3 -10.81 -5.57 0.32
N ARG A 4 -11.20 -4.66 -0.56
CA ARG A 4 -11.20 -4.89 -2.02
C ARG A 4 -9.87 -4.45 -2.59
N ILE A 5 -9.38 -5.10 -3.64
CA ILE A 5 -8.18 -4.70 -4.38
C ILE A 5 -8.62 -4.44 -5.82
N SER A 6 -8.45 -3.21 -6.29
CA SER A 6 -8.88 -2.82 -7.64
C SER A 6 -8.08 -3.55 -8.71
N ASP A 7 -8.64 -3.78 -9.90
CA ASP A 7 -7.89 -4.40 -10.99
C ASP A 7 -6.66 -3.57 -11.40
N HIS A 8 -6.78 -2.25 -11.29
CA HIS A 8 -5.64 -1.33 -11.47
C HIS A 8 -4.53 -1.60 -10.44
N ALA A 9 -4.87 -1.76 -9.16
CA ALA A 9 -3.91 -2.13 -8.14
C ALA A 9 -3.25 -3.48 -8.43
N LYS A 10 -4.02 -4.48 -8.84
CA LYS A 10 -3.50 -5.82 -9.19
C LYS A 10 -2.46 -5.77 -10.30
N GLN A 11 -2.69 -4.96 -11.34
CA GLN A 11 -1.74 -4.77 -12.43
C GLN A 11 -0.41 -4.17 -11.94
N HIS A 12 -0.48 -3.11 -11.12
CA HIS A 12 0.72 -2.49 -10.54
C HIS A 12 1.44 -3.42 -9.56
N MET A 13 0.70 -4.15 -8.73
CA MET A 13 1.22 -5.14 -7.80
C MET A 13 1.99 -6.24 -8.52
N ALA A 14 1.45 -6.76 -9.64
CA ALA A 14 2.11 -7.78 -10.45
C ALA A 14 3.50 -7.31 -10.94
N SER A 15 3.59 -6.07 -11.42
CA SER A 15 4.88 -5.48 -11.84
C SER A 15 5.89 -5.31 -10.69
N CYS A 16 5.41 -5.25 -9.45
CA CYS A 16 6.22 -5.07 -8.25
C CYS A 16 6.47 -6.39 -7.50
N SER A 17 5.94 -7.51 -8.01
CA SER A 17 5.92 -8.82 -7.34
C SER A 17 5.37 -8.71 -5.91
N ILE A 18 4.24 -8.01 -5.77
CA ILE A 18 3.44 -7.93 -4.55
C ILE A 18 2.19 -8.78 -4.78
N THR A 19 1.87 -9.66 -3.86
CA THR A 19 0.70 -10.55 -3.94
C THR A 19 -0.53 -9.93 -3.27
N GLU A 20 -1.72 -10.37 -3.67
CA GLU A 20 -2.95 -9.98 -2.97
C GLU A 20 -2.94 -10.39 -1.50
N GLN A 21 -2.34 -11.55 -1.20
CA GLN A 21 -2.26 -12.05 0.17
C GLN A 21 -1.38 -11.16 1.05
N GLU A 22 -0.23 -10.70 0.56
CA GLU A 22 0.62 -9.76 1.31
C GLU A 22 -0.09 -8.45 1.61
N VAL A 23 -0.87 -7.93 0.65
CA VAL A 23 -1.69 -6.74 0.90
C VAL A 23 -2.73 -7.05 1.97
N ARG A 24 -3.43 -8.18 1.91
CA ARG A 24 -4.40 -8.56 2.95
C ARG A 24 -3.74 -8.72 4.32
N ASP A 25 -2.57 -9.36 4.38
CA ASP A 25 -1.80 -9.57 5.60
C ASP A 25 -1.37 -8.24 6.25
N LEU A 26 -1.14 -7.18 5.45
CA LEU A 26 -0.95 -5.82 5.95
C LEU A 26 -2.18 -5.28 6.68
N PHE A 27 -3.37 -5.46 6.12
CA PHE A 27 -4.64 -5.01 6.74
C PHE A 27 -5.15 -5.93 7.85
N ASP A 28 -4.64 -7.16 7.92
CA ASP A 28 -4.84 -8.09 9.03
C ASP A 28 -3.74 -7.94 10.11
N GLU A 29 -2.94 -6.86 10.05
CA GLU A 29 -1.90 -6.51 11.02
C GLU A 29 -0.78 -7.56 11.18
N LYS A 30 -0.64 -8.48 10.22
CA LYS A 30 0.45 -9.47 10.19
C LYS A 30 1.74 -8.88 9.63
N ILE A 31 1.64 -7.85 8.79
CA ILE A 31 2.77 -7.06 8.31
C ILE A 31 2.74 -5.70 9.01
N PRO A 32 3.84 -5.29 9.66
CA PRO A 32 3.86 -4.01 10.37
C PRO A 32 3.81 -2.84 9.38
N VAL A 33 2.92 -1.90 9.67
CA VAL A 33 2.87 -0.59 8.99
C VAL A 33 4.00 0.28 9.54
N VAL A 34 4.80 0.85 8.65
CA VAL A 34 5.89 1.78 9.02
C VAL A 34 5.35 3.19 9.23
N LYS A 35 4.46 3.63 8.33
CA LYS A 35 3.83 4.96 8.41
C LYS A 35 2.52 4.91 7.64
N ALA A 36 1.49 5.57 8.15
CA ALA A 36 0.26 5.79 7.42
C ALA A 36 -0.13 7.27 7.54
N TYR A 37 -0.58 7.88 6.45
CA TYR A 37 -1.02 9.26 6.44
C TYR A 37 -2.09 9.49 5.38
N GLN A 38 -2.92 10.50 5.59
CA GLN A 38 -3.90 10.95 4.61
C GLN A 38 -3.19 11.40 3.33
N SER A 39 -3.64 10.94 2.17
CA SER A 39 -3.11 11.39 0.88
C SER A 39 -3.41 12.87 0.68
N LYS A 40 -2.42 13.61 0.17
CA LYS A 40 -2.57 15.03 -0.18
C LYS A 40 -3.29 15.23 -1.52
N GLU A 41 -3.22 14.23 -2.39
CA GLU A 41 -3.81 14.28 -3.73
C GLU A 41 -5.26 13.76 -3.72
N TYR A 42 -5.59 12.87 -2.76
CA TYR A 42 -6.89 12.21 -2.66
C TYR A 42 -7.39 12.24 -1.21
N GLU A 43 -8.32 13.14 -0.89
CA GLU A 43 -8.83 13.35 0.48
C GLU A 43 -9.55 12.13 1.08
N ASP A 44 -9.94 11.18 0.25
CA ASP A 44 -10.61 9.93 0.61
C ASP A 44 -9.66 8.72 0.68
N CYS A 45 -8.35 8.94 0.50
CA CYS A 45 -7.34 7.86 0.47
C CYS A 45 -6.26 7.99 1.55
N ILE A 46 -5.93 6.89 2.20
CA ILE A 46 -4.79 6.75 3.10
C ILE A 46 -3.63 6.14 2.33
N GLU A 47 -2.45 6.75 2.47
CA GLU A 47 -1.19 6.21 1.98
C GLU A 47 -0.49 5.48 3.11
N ILE A 48 -0.26 4.18 2.89
CA ILE A 48 0.33 3.27 3.85
C ILE A 48 1.70 2.87 3.32
N LEU A 49 2.72 3.07 4.13
CA LEU A 49 4.09 2.66 3.89
C LEU A 49 4.40 1.43 4.72
N ALA A 50 4.86 0.37 4.05
CA ALA A 50 5.18 -0.89 4.69
C ALA A 50 6.36 -1.57 3.98
N GLU A 51 7.04 -2.43 4.70
CA GLU A 51 8.03 -3.33 4.12
C GLU A 51 7.37 -4.70 3.90
N ILE A 52 7.20 -5.06 2.62
CA ILE A 52 6.56 -6.32 2.21
C ILE A 52 7.62 -7.19 1.55
N SER A 53 7.92 -8.34 2.14
CA SER A 53 8.93 -9.28 1.62
C SER A 53 10.27 -8.61 1.28
N GLY A 54 10.76 -7.72 2.17
CA GLY A 54 12.03 -6.99 1.99
C GLY A 54 11.97 -5.83 0.99
N LYS A 55 10.78 -5.45 0.52
CA LYS A 55 10.57 -4.36 -0.43
C LYS A 55 9.84 -3.21 0.25
N TYR A 56 10.35 -2.00 0.05
CA TYR A 56 9.66 -0.77 0.44
C TYR A 56 8.46 -0.56 -0.45
N CYS A 57 7.26 -0.56 0.12
CA CYS A 57 6.01 -0.47 -0.62
C CYS A 57 5.19 0.73 -0.14
N LYS A 58 4.48 1.35 -1.08
CA LYS A 58 3.39 2.28 -0.82
C LYS A 58 2.08 1.65 -1.29
N ILE A 59 1.11 1.57 -0.40
CA ILE A 59 -0.25 1.13 -0.67
C ILE A 59 -1.15 2.35 -0.52
N VAL A 60 -2.03 2.57 -1.49
CA VAL A 60 -3.04 3.63 -1.44
C VAL A 60 -4.39 2.97 -1.24
N TYR A 61 -5.08 3.35 -0.17
CA TYR A 61 -6.33 2.75 0.28
C TYR A 61 -7.42 3.80 0.40
N SER A 62 -8.49 3.66 -0.37
CA SER A 62 -9.69 4.50 -0.25
C SER A 62 -10.56 3.97 0.89
N TYR A 63 -10.73 4.76 1.95
CA TYR A 63 -11.54 4.36 3.11
C TYR A 63 -13.04 4.47 2.83
N ILE A 64 -13.45 5.30 1.85
CA ILE A 64 -14.85 5.43 1.43
C ILE A 64 -15.32 4.17 0.71
N THR A 65 -14.49 3.64 -0.20
CA THR A 65 -14.84 2.47 -1.01
C THR A 65 -14.30 1.16 -0.43
N ASN A 66 -13.58 1.23 0.70
CA ASN A 66 -12.86 0.11 1.32
C ASN A 66 -12.03 -0.68 0.29
N THR A 67 -11.30 0.07 -0.57
CA THR A 67 -10.61 -0.48 -1.74
C THR A 67 -9.16 0.01 -1.80
N VAL A 68 -8.23 -0.92 -2.00
CA VAL A 68 -6.85 -0.61 -2.39
C VAL A 68 -6.87 -0.16 -3.85
N THR A 69 -6.60 1.13 -4.06
CA THR A 69 -6.66 1.78 -5.37
C THR A 69 -5.38 1.55 -6.16
N THR A 70 -4.22 1.53 -5.49
CA THR A 70 -2.94 1.15 -6.08
C THR A 70 -1.95 0.64 -5.03
N ALA A 71 -0.99 -0.17 -5.44
CA ALA A 71 0.14 -0.56 -4.59
C ALA A 71 1.39 -0.77 -5.45
N PHE A 72 2.51 -0.17 -5.03
CA PHE A 72 3.75 -0.21 -5.80
C PHE A 72 5.00 -0.15 -4.92
N LYS A 73 6.11 -0.61 -5.48
CA LYS A 73 7.43 -0.56 -4.87
C LYS A 73 8.00 0.86 -4.96
N LEU A 74 8.56 1.34 -3.85
CA LEU A 74 9.33 2.57 -3.78
C LEU A 74 10.82 2.31 -3.99
N ARG A 75 11.51 3.27 -4.61
CA ARG A 75 12.98 3.31 -4.60
C ARG A 75 13.46 3.70 -3.21
N LYS A 76 14.64 3.21 -2.79
CA LYS A 76 15.23 3.51 -1.47
C LYS A 76 15.26 5.01 -1.15
N ASN A 77 15.61 5.86 -2.12
CA ASN A 77 15.65 7.31 -1.92
C ASN A 77 14.26 7.93 -1.71
N GLN A 78 13.21 7.38 -2.33
CA GLN A 78 11.83 7.83 -2.10
C GLN A 78 11.34 7.38 -0.72
N TRP A 79 11.62 6.13 -0.35
CA TRP A 79 11.30 5.59 0.97
C TRP A 79 11.86 6.47 2.08
N LEU A 80 13.17 6.75 2.05
CA LEU A 80 13.83 7.59 3.05
C LEU A 80 13.25 9.00 3.16
N LYS A 81 12.74 9.58 2.06
CA LYS A 81 12.09 10.89 2.10
C LYS A 81 10.72 10.85 2.77
N LEU A 82 10.00 9.74 2.64
CA LEU A 82 8.63 9.61 3.14
C LEU A 82 8.59 9.10 4.59
N THR A 83 9.59 8.30 5.01
CA THR A 83 9.66 7.72 6.36
C THR A 83 10.50 8.53 7.34
N LYS A 84 11.31 9.49 6.88
CA LYS A 84 11.95 10.48 7.75
C LYS A 84 10.92 11.44 8.34
#